data_AF-A0A177YAI2-F1
#
_entry.id   AF-A0A177YAI2-F1
#
_cell.length_a   1.000
_cell.length_b   1.000
_cell.length_c   1.000
_cell.angle_alpha   90.00
_cell.angle_beta   90.00
_cell.angle_gamma   90.00
#
_symmetry.space_group_name_H-M   'P 1'
#
loop_
_entity.id
_entity.type
_entity.pdbx_description
1 polymer ?
#
loop_
_entity_poly.entity_id
_entity_poly.type
_entity_poly.pdbx_seq_one_letter_code
_entity_poly.pdbx_strand_id
1 'polypeptide(L)'
;MFGNIGWGELVILLVAALVILGPDRLPGAITWVTKTMRQVKEYANGASQQLKDELGTDFEDLRKPLADLNQLRGMTPRAVITKHLLDGDDSIFTGNFDAKKPGTNGSGSSPKPSLEKKLPPGQTPPIDADAT
;
A
#
# COMPACT_ATOMS: atom_id res chain seq x y z
N MET A 1 6.40 10.90 6.27
CA MET A 1 7.31 11.55 7.25
C MET A 1 8.77 11.18 7.01
N PHE A 2 9.10 9.93 6.64
CA PHE A 2 10.47 9.51 6.27
C PHE A 2 10.92 9.84 4.84
N GLY A 3 10.04 10.41 3.99
CA GLY A 3 10.37 10.76 2.61
C GLY A 3 11.37 11.91 2.44
N ASN A 4 11.73 12.59 3.54
CA ASN A 4 12.73 13.66 3.58
C ASN A 4 14.07 13.20 4.19
N ILE A 5 14.27 11.90 4.49
CA ILE A 5 15.58 11.40 4.91
C ILE A 5 16.50 11.50 3.69
N GLY A 6 17.39 12.49 3.71
CA GLY A 6 18.41 12.67 2.70
C GLY A 6 19.64 11.81 2.98
N TRP A 7 20.56 11.79 2.03
CA TRP A 7 21.88 11.19 2.23
C TRP A 7 22.63 11.79 3.43
N GLY A 8 22.37 13.07 3.75
CA GLY A 8 22.94 13.76 4.92
C GLY A 8 22.48 13.16 6.25
N GLU A 9 21.16 12.98 6.46
CA GLU A 9 20.66 12.35 7.69
C GLU A 9 21.14 10.89 7.84
N LEU A 10 21.28 10.15 6.74
CA LEU A 10 21.80 8.77 6.80
C LEU A 10 23.22 8.73 7.39
N VAL A 11 24.09 9.65 6.96
CA VAL A 11 25.46 9.78 7.49
C VAL A 11 25.43 10.16 8.97
N ILE A 12 24.55 11.09 9.37
CA ILE A 12 24.39 11.48 10.78
C ILE A 12 23.95 10.28 11.63
N LEU A 13 22.99 9.48 11.17
CA LEU A 13 22.56 8.27 11.86
C LEU A 13 23.67 7.22 11.95
N LEU A 14 24.46 7.06 10.89
CA LEU A 14 25.60 6.15 10.89
C LEU A 14 26.64 6.58 11.93
N VAL A 15 26.99 7.87 11.98
CA VAL A 15 27.93 8.41 12.97
C VAL A 15 27.36 8.27 14.38
N ALA A 16 26.08 8.59 14.60
CA ALA A 16 25.43 8.41 15.89
C ALA A 16 25.45 6.93 16.33
N ALA A 17 25.18 6.00 15.43
CA ALA A 17 25.28 4.56 15.70
C ALA A 17 26.71 4.13 16.05
N LEU A 18 27.71 4.63 15.32
CA LEU A 18 29.13 4.38 15.61
C LEU A 18 29.56 4.93 16.97
N VAL A 19 29.05 6.09 17.38
CA VAL A 19 29.38 6.69 18.68
C VAL A 19 28.67 5.99 19.84
N ILE A 20 27.38 5.69 19.70
CA ILE A 20 26.57 5.06 20.76
C ILE A 20 27.00 3.61 20.97
N LEU A 21 27.14 2.85 19.88
CA LEU A 21 27.41 1.40 19.94
C LEU A 21 28.90 1.08 19.90
N GLY A 22 29.70 1.94 19.27
CA GLY A 22 31.12 1.72 19.00
C GLY A 22 31.37 1.08 17.61
N PRO A 23 32.44 1.49 16.89
CA PRO A 23 32.76 0.97 15.56
C PRO A 23 33.06 -0.53 15.55
N ASP A 24 33.62 -1.07 16.64
CA ASP A 24 33.96 -2.49 16.72
C ASP A 24 32.75 -3.39 16.96
N ARG A 25 31.66 -2.84 17.51
CA ARG A 25 30.48 -3.61 17.92
C ARG A 25 29.38 -3.63 16.86
N LEU A 26 29.32 -2.61 16.00
CA LEU A 26 28.38 -2.54 14.87
C LEU A 26 28.43 -3.77 13.95
N PRO A 27 29.61 -4.21 13.43
CA PRO A 27 29.66 -5.39 12.56
C PRO A 27 29.24 -6.68 13.29
N GLY A 28 29.55 -6.78 14.59
CA GLY A 28 29.08 -7.87 15.44
C GLY A 28 27.56 -7.88 15.60
N ALA A 29 26.97 -6.71 15.88
CA ALA A 29 25.52 -6.55 16.05
C ALA A 29 24.74 -6.90 14.78
N ILE A 30 25.21 -6.45 13.60
CA ILE A 30 24.59 -6.80 12.31
C ILE A 30 24.63 -8.32 12.09
N THR A 31 25.76 -8.95 12.39
CA THR A 31 25.92 -10.40 12.26
C THR A 31 25.00 -11.16 13.21
N TRP A 32 24.81 -10.66 14.44
CA TRP A 32 23.88 -11.25 15.39
C TRP A 32 22.43 -11.11 14.92
N VAL A 33 22.00 -9.90 14.55
CA VAL A 33 20.64 -9.65 14.05
C VAL A 33 20.33 -10.51 12.83
N THR A 34 21.24 -10.59 11.87
CA THR A 34 21.04 -11.39 10.64
C THR A 34 20.94 -12.89 10.94
N LYS A 35 21.79 -13.41 11.85
CA LYS A 35 21.70 -14.80 12.31
C LYS A 35 20.39 -15.08 13.04
N THR A 36 20.00 -14.22 13.98
CA THR A 36 18.74 -14.34 14.72
C THR A 36 17.54 -14.29 13.78
N MET A 37 17.52 -13.36 12.83
CA MET A 37 16.45 -13.24 11.84
C MET A 37 16.32 -14.51 10.99
N ARG A 38 17.46 -15.09 10.58
CA ARG A 38 17.47 -16.35 9.82
C ARG A 38 16.98 -17.53 10.66
N GLN A 39 17.41 -17.63 11.91
CA GLN A 39 16.95 -18.65 12.84
C GLN A 39 15.45 -18.54 13.07
N VAL A 40 14.94 -17.35 13.38
CA VAL A 40 13.51 -17.11 13.55
C VAL A 40 12.71 -17.54 12.31
N LYS A 41 13.21 -17.23 11.10
CA LYS A 41 12.57 -17.69 9.85
C LYS A 41 12.54 -19.22 9.75
N GLU A 42 13.64 -19.89 10.09
CA GLU A 42 13.75 -21.35 10.05
C GLU A 42 12.78 -21.99 11.06
N TYR A 43 12.75 -21.49 12.30
CA TYR A 43 11.83 -21.94 13.33
C TYR A 43 10.37 -21.70 12.96
N ALA A 44 10.05 -20.51 12.43
CA ALA A 44 8.70 -20.18 12.00
C ALA A 44 8.23 -21.08 10.85
N ASN A 45 9.10 -21.37 9.88
CA ASN A 45 8.78 -22.29 8.78
C ASN A 45 8.59 -23.74 9.29
N GLY A 46 9.48 -24.23 10.16
CA GLY A 46 9.39 -25.57 10.73
C GLY A 46 8.12 -25.76 11.58
N ALA A 47 7.81 -24.80 12.45
CA ALA A 47 6.58 -24.81 13.24
C ALA A 47 5.35 -24.72 12.33
N SER A 48 5.34 -23.81 11.34
CA SER A 48 4.23 -23.72 10.39
C SER A 48 4.01 -25.02 9.62
N GLN A 49 5.09 -25.74 9.28
CA GLN A 49 5.03 -27.03 8.61
C GLN A 49 4.44 -28.11 9.53
N GLN A 50 4.88 -28.17 10.79
CA GLN A 50 4.32 -29.09 11.80
C GLN A 50 2.84 -28.81 12.07
N LEU A 51 2.46 -27.55 12.23
CA LEU A 51 1.06 -27.16 12.41
C LEU A 51 0.23 -27.54 11.18
N LYS A 52 0.78 -27.40 9.97
CA LYS A 52 0.10 -27.79 8.73
C LYS A 52 -0.04 -29.30 8.59
N ASP A 53 0.94 -30.07 9.04
CA ASP A 53 0.91 -31.54 9.01
C ASP A 53 -0.03 -32.10 10.11
N GLU A 54 -0.10 -31.47 11.29
CA GLU A 54 -0.95 -31.91 12.40
C GLU A 54 -2.41 -31.44 12.30
N LEU A 55 -2.64 -30.22 11.80
CA LEU A 55 -3.98 -29.62 11.73
C LEU A 55 -4.63 -29.77 10.35
N GLY A 56 -3.88 -30.16 9.32
CA GLY A 56 -4.40 -30.52 7.98
C GLY A 56 -5.35 -29.50 7.37
N THR A 57 -6.65 -29.70 7.58
CA THR A 57 -7.76 -28.89 7.07
C THR A 57 -7.99 -27.59 7.86
N ASP A 58 -7.69 -27.54 9.16
CA ASP A 58 -7.89 -26.34 9.99
C ASP A 58 -6.86 -25.24 9.70
N PHE A 59 -5.73 -25.59 9.05
CA PHE A 59 -4.74 -24.62 8.59
C PHE A 59 -5.26 -23.76 7.42
N GLU A 60 -6.19 -24.27 6.60
CA GLU A 60 -6.82 -23.49 5.52
C GLU A 60 -7.67 -22.35 6.07
N ASP A 61 -8.36 -22.56 7.20
CA ASP A 61 -9.14 -21.52 7.87
C ASP A 61 -8.25 -20.44 8.51
N LEU A 62 -7.02 -20.79 8.91
CA LEU A 62 -6.02 -19.81 9.36
C LEU A 62 -5.33 -19.09 8.20
N ARG A 63 -5.36 -19.67 6.99
CA ARG A 63 -4.74 -19.10 5.80
C ARG A 63 -5.42 -17.81 5.34
N LYS A 64 -6.75 -17.73 5.47
CA LYS A 64 -7.54 -16.51 5.20
C LYS A 64 -7.11 -15.33 6.09
N PRO A 65 -7.14 -15.41 7.44
CA PRO A 65 -6.71 -14.31 8.29
C PRO A 65 -5.21 -13.99 8.15
N LEU A 66 -4.34 -14.98 7.89
CA LEU A 66 -2.93 -14.70 7.60
C LEU A 66 -2.74 -13.94 6.28
N ALA A 67 -3.50 -14.27 5.24
CA ALA A 67 -3.50 -13.56 3.97
C ALA A 67 -4.03 -12.12 4.12
N ASP A 68 -5.11 -11.94 4.89
CA ASP A 68 -5.66 -10.63 5.21
C ASP A 68 -4.65 -9.77 5.96
N LEU A 69 -3.94 -10.32 6.97
CA LEU A 69 -2.88 -9.60 7.69
C LEU A 69 -1.71 -9.22 6.78
N ASN A 70 -1.32 -10.10 5.86
CA ASN A 70 -0.24 -9.80 4.92
C ASN A 70 -0.68 -8.73 3.90
N GLN A 71 -1.95 -8.74 3.49
CA GLN A 71 -2.56 -7.68 2.68
C GLN A 71 -2.64 -6.35 3.45
N LEU A 72 -2.95 -6.40 4.76
CA LEU A 72 -2.98 -5.26 5.68
C LEU A 72 -1.59 -4.64 5.86
N ARG A 73 -0.54 -5.46 5.94
CA ARG A 73 0.86 -5.01 6.02
C ARG A 73 1.33 -4.35 4.73
N GLY A 74 0.77 -4.75 3.58
CA GLY A 74 1.03 -4.13 2.28
C GLY A 74 0.30 -2.80 2.08
N MET A 75 -0.80 -2.57 2.81
CA MET A 75 -1.49 -1.28 2.84
C MET A 75 -0.86 -0.40 3.92
N THR A 76 -0.66 0.88 3.63
CA THR A 76 -0.23 1.80 4.69
C THR A 76 -1.30 1.82 5.79
N PRO A 77 -0.96 1.96 7.09
CA PRO A 77 -1.95 2.01 8.17
C PRO A 77 -3.05 3.04 7.91
N ARG A 78 -2.66 4.14 7.27
CA ARG A 78 -3.57 5.18 6.78
C ARG A 78 -4.55 4.65 5.73
N ALA A 79 -4.10 3.88 4.75
CA ALA A 79 -4.96 3.28 3.73
C ALA A 79 -5.97 2.28 4.31
N VAL A 80 -5.59 1.52 5.35
CA VAL A 80 -6.49 0.57 6.04
C VAL A 80 -7.60 1.32 6.78
N ILE A 81 -7.25 2.33 7.57
CA ILE A 81 -8.22 3.16 8.28
C ILE A 81 -9.13 3.89 7.28
N THR A 82 -8.58 4.36 6.16
CA THR A 82 -9.35 5.04 5.12
C THR A 82 -10.32 4.09 4.41
N LYS A 83 -9.91 2.85 4.13
CA LYS A 83 -10.79 1.82 3.54
C LYS A 83 -11.89 1.36 4.49
N HIS A 84 -11.60 1.23 5.79
CA HIS A 84 -12.56 0.69 6.76
C HIS A 84 -13.45 1.73 7.43
N LEU A 85 -12.95 2.96 7.64
CA LEU A 85 -13.72 4.03 8.29
C LEU A 85 -14.20 5.12 7.34
N LEU A 86 -13.58 5.26 6.17
CA LEU A 86 -13.90 6.32 5.21
C LEU A 86 -14.29 5.76 3.82
N ASP A 87 -14.56 4.46 3.70
CA ASP A 87 -14.92 3.79 2.42
C ASP A 87 -13.93 4.06 1.25
N GLY A 88 -12.67 4.38 1.57
CA GLY A 88 -11.64 4.75 0.59
C GLY A 88 -11.61 6.23 0.22
N ASP A 89 -12.27 7.10 1.01
CA ASP A 89 -12.20 8.55 0.84
C ASP A 89 -11.03 9.16 1.64
N ASP A 90 -9.92 9.42 0.95
CA ASP A 90 -8.70 9.99 1.54
C ASP A 90 -8.80 11.50 1.80
N SER A 91 -9.88 12.16 1.34
CA SER A 91 -10.02 13.62 1.34
C SER A 91 -10.03 14.21 2.76
N ILE A 92 -10.62 13.49 3.73
CA ILE A 92 -10.67 13.88 5.14
C ILE A 92 -9.26 13.98 5.75
N PHE A 93 -8.38 13.04 5.41
CA PHE A 93 -7.03 12.99 5.97
C PHE A 93 -6.04 13.86 5.20
N THR A 94 -6.28 14.12 3.91
CA THR A 94 -5.41 14.90 3.03
C THR A 94 -5.75 16.38 3.00
N GLY A 95 -6.88 16.79 3.60
CA GLY A 95 -7.32 18.18 3.62
C GLY A 95 -7.87 18.67 2.28
N ASN A 96 -8.09 17.76 1.32
CA ASN A 96 -8.44 18.08 -0.06
C ASN A 96 -9.97 18.17 -0.27
N PHE A 97 -10.68 18.78 0.68
CA PHE A 97 -12.14 18.91 0.71
C PHE A 97 -12.72 19.74 -0.44
N ASP A 98 -11.87 20.45 -1.20
CA ASP A 98 -12.28 21.31 -2.32
C ASP A 98 -12.59 20.56 -3.63
N ALA A 99 -12.45 19.24 -3.70
CA ALA A 99 -12.70 18.48 -4.95
C ALA A 99 -14.08 17.80 -5.03
N LYS A 100 -14.91 17.81 -3.98
CA LYS A 100 -16.26 17.24 -4.06
C LYS A 100 -17.24 17.95 -3.13
N LYS A 101 -18.06 18.84 -3.72
CA LYS A 101 -19.22 19.43 -3.04
C LYS A 101 -20.15 18.32 -2.49
N PRO A 102 -20.62 18.41 -1.23
CA PRO A 102 -21.72 17.60 -0.75
C PRO A 102 -23.04 18.23 -1.20
N GLY A 103 -23.93 17.42 -1.76
CA GLY A 103 -25.30 17.81 -2.08
C GLY A 103 -25.69 17.54 -3.53
N THR A 104 -26.43 16.46 -3.77
CA THR A 104 -27.80 16.49 -4.31
C THR A 104 -28.24 15.05 -4.62
N ASN A 105 -29.02 14.46 -3.72
CA ASN A 105 -30.04 13.50 -4.12
C ASN A 105 -31.09 14.31 -4.89
N GLY A 106 -31.10 14.18 -6.22
CA GLY A 106 -32.03 14.85 -7.11
C GLY A 106 -32.03 14.15 -8.45
N SER A 107 -33.13 13.43 -8.69
CA SER A 107 -33.51 12.82 -9.97
C SER A 107 -33.21 13.75 -11.16
N GLY A 108 -32.58 13.19 -12.20
CA GLY A 108 -32.25 13.92 -13.42
C GLY A 108 -31.40 13.09 -14.37
N SER A 109 -32.00 12.09 -14.99
CA SER A 109 -31.47 11.44 -16.18
C SER A 109 -31.34 12.46 -17.32
N SER A 110 -30.09 12.77 -17.71
CA SER A 110 -29.77 13.42 -18.98
C SER A 110 -28.31 13.09 -19.34
N PRO A 111 -28.06 12.29 -20.39
CA PRO A 111 -26.71 12.03 -20.86
C PRO A 111 -26.30 13.11 -21.87
N LYS A 112 -25.22 13.84 -21.60
CA LYS A 112 -24.54 14.70 -22.61
C LYS A 112 -23.19 15.18 -22.08
N PRO A 113 -22.21 15.44 -22.95
CA PRO A 113 -21.47 14.44 -23.71
C PRO A 113 -19.97 14.51 -23.37
N SER A 114 -19.28 13.39 -23.55
CA SER A 114 -17.83 13.29 -23.49
C SER A 114 -17.17 14.21 -24.52
N LEU A 115 -16.79 15.41 -24.07
CA LEU A 115 -15.76 16.20 -24.73
C LEU A 115 -14.46 15.39 -24.72
N GLU A 116 -13.78 15.43 -25.85
CA GLU A 116 -12.36 15.11 -26.01
C GLU A 116 -11.96 13.67 -26.37
N LYS A 117 -12.45 13.19 -27.52
CA LYS A 117 -11.60 12.38 -28.41
C LYS A 117 -11.27 13.22 -29.65
N LYS A 118 -10.22 14.06 -29.54
CA LYS A 118 -9.61 14.75 -30.69
C LYS A 118 -9.21 13.67 -31.71
N LEU A 119 -9.86 13.68 -32.87
CA LEU A 119 -9.51 12.79 -33.99
C LEU A 119 -8.06 13.08 -34.44
N PRO A 120 -7.25 12.05 -34.73
CA PRO A 120 -5.92 12.25 -35.31
C PRO A 120 -6.02 12.95 -36.68
N PRO A 121 -5.00 13.76 -37.08
CA PRO A 121 -5.03 14.52 -38.32
C PRO A 121 -5.21 13.62 -39.55
N GLY A 122 -6.21 13.90 -40.39
CA GLY A 122 -6.42 13.23 -41.68
C GLY A 122 -7.65 12.33 -41.79
N GLN A 123 -8.48 12.21 -40.74
CA GLN A 123 -9.79 11.54 -40.86
C GLN A 123 -10.93 12.54 -41.05
N THR A 124 -11.76 12.30 -42.06
CA THR A 124 -13.01 13.03 -42.26
C THR A 124 -14.04 12.59 -41.20
N PRO A 125 -14.80 13.53 -40.60
CA PRO A 125 -15.81 13.18 -39.60
C PRO A 125 -16.88 12.27 -40.20
N PRO A 126 -17.50 11.40 -39.39
CA PRO A 126 -18.58 10.52 -39.85
C PRO A 126 -19.76 11.38 -40.35
N ILE A 127 -20.25 11.06 -41.56
CA ILE A 127 -21.39 11.72 -42.17
C ILE A 127 -22.66 11.16 -41.53
N ASP A 128 -23.50 12.05 -41.02
CA ASP A 128 -24.81 11.71 -40.47
C ASP A 128 -25.83 11.56 -41.60
N ALA A 129 -26.39 10.36 -41.75
CA ALA A 129 -27.31 10.01 -42.83
C ALA A 129 -28.78 10.35 -42.51
N ASP A 130 -29.09 10.79 -41.28
CA ASP A 130 -30.45 11.11 -40.84
C ASP A 130 -30.83 12.60 -41.03
N ALA A 131 -29.98 13.40 -41.68
CA ALA A 131 -30.19 14.83 -41.91
C ALA A 131 -30.81 15.17 -43.29
N THR A 132 -31.87 14.47 -43.71
CA THR A 132 -32.70 14.78 -44.90
C THR A 132 -34.14 15.09 -44.52
#